data_AF-Q6LB44-F1
#
_entry.id   AF-Q6LB44-F1
#
_cell.length_a   1.000
_cell.length_b   1.000
_cell.length_c   1.000
_cell.angle_alpha   90.00
_cell.angle_beta   90.00
_cell.angle_gamma   90.00
#
_symmetry.space_group_name_H-M   'P 1'
#
loop_
_entity.id
_entity.type
_entity.pdbx_description
1 polymer ?
#
loop_
_entity_poly.entity_id
_entity_poly.type
_entity_poly.pdbx_seq_one_letter_code
_entity_poly.pdbx_strand_id
1 'polypeptide(L)'
;MDAMVFKKEDHTLSNADTATAMEALIEPLSDDEIEKLTIEAIRDYRSALDQAECAHNAWLASREKAAPATVHALHGEYVRQMLAHSAKQFLVATLIERLGYVPVVPVD
;
A
#
# COMPACT_ATOMS: atom_id res chain seq x y z
N MET A 1 -27.52 -39.64 -8.95
CA MET A 1 -27.13 -38.51 -8.07
C MET A 1 -25.74 -38.10 -8.50
N ASP A 2 -25.66 -37.17 -9.45
CA ASP A 2 -24.39 -36.59 -9.90
C ASP A 2 -23.86 -35.66 -8.82
N ALA A 3 -22.64 -35.91 -8.38
CA ALA A 3 -21.94 -35.02 -7.47
C ALA A 3 -21.57 -33.73 -8.22
N MET A 4 -22.18 -32.62 -7.84
CA MET A 4 -21.74 -31.28 -8.21
C MET A 4 -20.30 -31.08 -7.73
N VAL A 5 -19.36 -31.13 -8.66
CA VAL A 5 -17.98 -30.69 -8.42
C VAL A 5 -18.00 -29.16 -8.33
N PHE A 6 -17.97 -28.64 -7.11
CA PHE A 6 -17.66 -27.23 -6.88
C PHE A 6 -16.20 -27.01 -7.26
N LYS A 7 -15.98 -26.53 -8.48
CA LYS A 7 -14.69 -26.03 -8.94
C LYS A 7 -14.37 -24.81 -8.08
N LYS A 8 -13.41 -24.93 -7.16
CA LYS A 8 -12.81 -23.76 -6.51
C LYS A 8 -12.11 -22.99 -7.61
N GLU A 9 -12.71 -21.89 -8.05
CA GLU A 9 -12.03 -20.95 -8.92
C GLU A 9 -10.89 -20.32 -8.12
N ASP A 10 -9.67 -20.58 -8.57
CA ASP A 10 -8.47 -20.00 -8.01
C ASP A 10 -8.42 -18.54 -8.47
N HIS A 11 -9.03 -17.64 -7.70
CA HIS A 11 -8.94 -16.20 -7.91
C HIS A 11 -7.68 -15.65 -7.24
N THR A 12 -6.51 -16.21 -7.55
CA THR A 12 -5.24 -15.60 -7.19
C THR A 12 -5.04 -14.38 -8.07
N LEU A 13 -5.50 -13.21 -7.62
CA LEU A 13 -5.17 -11.93 -8.25
C LEU A 13 -3.66 -11.73 -8.18
N SER A 14 -3.01 -11.68 -9.33
CA SER A 14 -1.59 -11.38 -9.43
C SER A 14 -1.34 -9.88 -9.24
N ASN A 15 -0.11 -9.52 -8.84
CA ASN A 15 0.33 -8.11 -8.90
C ASN A 15 0.22 -7.55 -10.33
N ALA A 16 0.42 -8.39 -11.36
CA ALA A 16 0.24 -7.99 -12.75
C ALA A 16 -1.22 -7.63 -13.08
N ASP A 17 -2.18 -8.37 -12.54
CA ASP A 17 -3.61 -8.08 -12.73
C ASP A 17 -3.99 -6.76 -12.05
N THR A 18 -3.38 -6.49 -10.90
CA THR A 18 -3.59 -5.25 -10.14
C THR A 18 -2.99 -4.04 -10.88
N ALA A 19 -1.78 -4.17 -11.41
CA ALA A 19 -1.15 -3.13 -12.24
C ALA A 19 -2.01 -2.82 -13.48
N THR A 20 -2.44 -3.86 -14.20
CA THR A 20 -3.28 -3.72 -15.40
C THR A 20 -4.60 -3.01 -15.08
N ALA A 21 -5.25 -3.37 -13.96
CA ALA A 21 -6.47 -2.71 -13.53
C ALA A 21 -6.24 -1.23 -13.18
N MET A 22 -5.10 -0.91 -12.58
CA MET A 22 -4.72 0.47 -12.26
C MET A 22 -4.41 1.29 -13.51
N GLU A 23 -3.68 0.73 -14.48
CA GLU A 23 -3.44 1.34 -15.78
C GLU A 23 -4.75 1.73 -16.46
N ALA A 24 -5.72 0.81 -16.50
CA ALA A 24 -7.03 1.08 -17.09
C ALA A 24 -7.80 2.22 -16.39
N LEU A 25 -7.60 2.42 -15.08
CA LEU A 25 -8.22 3.52 -14.33
C LEU A 25 -7.57 4.88 -14.61
N ILE A 26 -6.27 4.90 -14.88
CA ILE A 26 -5.49 6.15 -15.04
C ILE A 26 -5.29 6.55 -16.50
N GLU A 27 -5.46 5.63 -17.46
CA GLU A 27 -5.38 5.88 -18.90
C GLU A 27 -6.16 7.10 -19.40
N PRO A 28 -7.42 7.36 -18.96
CA PRO A 28 -8.19 8.51 -19.46
C PRO A 28 -7.73 9.87 -18.89
N LEU A 29 -6.80 9.89 -17.94
CA LEU A 29 -6.35 11.12 -17.29
C LEU A 29 -5.30 11.84 -18.12
N SER A 30 -5.35 13.18 -18.09
CA SER A 30 -4.31 14.02 -18.66
C SER A 30 -3.00 13.94 -17.88
N ASP A 31 -1.89 14.34 -18.51
CA ASP A 31 -0.58 14.33 -17.84
C ASP A 31 -0.55 15.25 -16.60
N ASP A 32 -1.24 16.40 -16.64
CA ASP A 32 -1.38 17.30 -15.48
C ASP A 32 -2.14 16.64 -14.32
N GLU A 33 -3.18 15.85 -14.63
CA GLU A 33 -3.94 15.09 -13.62
C GLU A 33 -3.09 13.95 -13.03
N ILE A 34 -2.33 13.24 -13.86
CA ILE A 34 -1.40 12.20 -13.42
C ILE A 34 -0.30 12.80 -12.54
N GLU A 35 0.28 13.94 -12.93
CA GLU A 35 1.32 14.61 -12.13
C GLU A 35 0.77 15.00 -10.76
N LYS A 36 -0.42 15.61 -10.71
CA LYS A 36 -1.07 15.98 -9.45
C LYS A 36 -1.33 14.76 -8.57
N LEU A 37 -1.89 13.68 -9.12
CA LEU A 37 -2.13 12.43 -8.39
C LEU A 37 -0.82 11.81 -7.91
N THR A 38 0.25 11.89 -8.69
CA THR A 38 1.57 11.38 -8.31
C THR A 38 2.12 12.16 -7.11
N ILE A 39 1.99 13.49 -7.10
CA ILE A 39 2.40 14.34 -5.98
C ILE A 39 1.61 13.97 -4.70
N GLU A 40 0.29 13.83 -4.81
CA GLU A 40 -0.57 13.42 -3.69
C GLU A 40 -0.21 12.02 -3.17
N ALA A 41 0.00 11.06 -4.08
CA ALA A 41 0.40 9.69 -3.72
C ALA A 41 1.76 9.64 -3.01
N ILE A 42 2.73 10.46 -3.43
CA ILE A 42 4.04 10.55 -2.75
C ILE A 42 3.89 11.13 -1.34
N ARG A 43 3.04 12.15 -1.14
CA ARG A 43 2.75 12.69 0.21
C ARG A 43 2.14 11.61 1.11
N ASP A 44 1.12 10.92 0.60
CA ASP A 44 0.48 9.81 1.31
C ASP A 44 1.45 8.68 1.66
N TYR A 45 2.33 8.32 0.72
CA TYR A 45 3.36 7.30 0.90
C TYR A 45 4.32 7.68 2.04
N ARG A 46 4.78 8.93 2.09
CA ARG A 46 5.64 9.46 3.17
C ARG A 46 4.93 9.43 4.52
N SER A 47 3.68 9.92 4.58
CA SER A 47 2.87 9.87 5.81
C SER A 47 2.62 8.44 6.31
N ALA A 48 2.38 7.49 5.40
CA ALA A 48 2.23 6.08 5.74
C ALA A 48 3.53 5.47 6.28
N LEU A 49 4.69 5.89 5.76
CA LEU A 49 5.99 5.48 6.29
C LEU A 49 6.17 5.95 7.73
N ASP A 50 5.91 7.24 8.01
CA ASP A 50 6.01 7.80 9.35
C ASP A 50 5.12 7.05 10.36
N GLN A 51 3.90 6.69 9.94
CA GLN A 51 2.97 5.91 10.76
C GLN A 51 3.48 4.49 11.02
N ALA A 52 4.03 3.83 10.00
CA ALA A 52 4.60 2.49 10.13
C ALA A 52 5.84 2.49 11.04
N GLU A 53 6.70 3.50 10.94
CA GLU A 53 7.86 3.68 11.82
C GLU A 53 7.42 3.95 13.27
N CYS A 54 6.42 4.80 13.49
CA CYS A 54 5.86 5.04 14.82
C CYS A 54 5.30 3.74 15.44
N ALA A 55 4.53 2.96 14.68
CA ALA A 55 3.99 1.69 15.14
C ALA A 55 5.09 0.66 15.44
N HIS A 56 6.13 0.60 14.59
CA HIS A 56 7.29 -0.25 14.81
C HIS A 56 8.02 0.11 16.13
N ASN A 57 8.27 1.40 16.36
CA ASN A 57 8.92 1.88 17.57
C ASN A 57 8.09 1.57 18.83
N ALA A 58 6.77 1.75 18.77
CA ALA A 58 5.87 1.40 19.85
C ALA A 58 5.89 -0.11 20.15
N TRP A 59 5.85 -0.94 19.11
CA TRP A 59 5.99 -2.39 19.26
C TRP A 59 7.34 -2.78 19.89
N LEU A 60 8.46 -2.23 19.41
CA LEU A 60 9.79 -2.49 19.98
C LEU A 60 9.85 -2.12 21.46
N ALA A 61 9.39 -0.92 21.83
CA ALA A 61 9.37 -0.46 23.21
C ALA A 61 8.51 -1.36 24.12
N SER A 62 7.44 -1.96 23.58
CA SER A 62 6.57 -2.85 24.35
C SER A 62 7.23 -4.18 24.73
N ARG A 63 8.21 -4.65 23.96
CA ARG A 63 8.83 -5.98 24.13
C ARG A 63 9.57 -6.15 25.47
N GLU A 64 9.98 -5.05 26.09
CA GLU A 64 10.75 -5.09 27.34
C GLU A 64 9.86 -5.14 28.59
N LYS A 65 8.69 -4.49 28.57
CA LYS A 65 7.93 -4.15 29.80
C LYS A 65 6.43 -4.44 29.73
N ALA A 66 5.88 -4.73 28.54
CA ALA A 66 4.44 -4.91 28.38
C ALA A 66 4.02 -6.38 28.54
N ALA A 67 2.74 -6.58 28.86
CA ALA A 67 2.14 -7.90 28.86
C ALA A 67 2.13 -8.50 27.44
N PRO A 68 2.24 -9.83 27.28
CA PRO A 68 2.29 -10.48 25.96
C PRO A 68 1.14 -10.08 25.01
N ALA A 69 -0.07 -9.90 25.55
CA ALA A 69 -1.23 -9.47 24.77
C ALA A 69 -1.04 -8.08 24.15
N THR A 70 -0.45 -7.13 24.90
CA THR A 70 -0.13 -5.79 24.42
C THR A 70 0.95 -5.82 23.34
N VAL A 71 1.98 -6.65 23.52
CA VAL A 71 3.04 -6.84 22.51
C VAL A 71 2.43 -7.38 21.20
N HIS A 72 1.53 -8.35 21.29
CA HIS A 72 0.87 -8.93 20.12
C HIS A 72 -0.04 -7.92 19.40
N ALA A 73 -0.82 -7.12 20.15
CA ALA A 73 -1.67 -6.09 19.58
C ALA A 73 -0.84 -5.01 18.84
N LEU A 74 0.27 -4.55 19.43
CA LEU A 74 1.16 -3.58 18.81
C LEU A 74 1.90 -4.14 17.59
N HIS A 75 2.26 -5.43 17.61
CA HIS A 75 2.77 -6.10 16.42
C HIS A 75 1.73 -6.13 15.29
N GLY A 76 0.47 -6.45 15.60
CA GLY A 76 -0.62 -6.43 14.64
C GLY A 76 -0.83 -5.04 14.03
N GLU A 77 -0.76 -3.99 14.85
CA GLU A 77 -0.83 -2.60 14.38
C GLU A 77 0.35 -2.24 13.47
N TYR A 78 1.58 -2.60 13.85
CA TYR A 78 2.75 -2.43 12.99
C TYR A 78 2.57 -3.11 11.63
N VAL A 79 2.14 -4.37 11.60
CA VAL A 79 1.89 -5.11 10.36
C VAL A 79 0.84 -4.40 9.50
N ARG A 80 -0.25 -3.93 10.12
CA ARG A 80 -1.32 -3.20 9.41
C ARG A 80 -0.78 -1.93 8.75
N GLN A 81 0.03 -1.15 9.47
CA GLN A 81 0.61 0.08 8.93
C GLN A 81 1.65 -0.20 7.84
N MET A 82 2.47 -1.25 8.00
CA MET A 82 3.44 -1.65 6.99
C MET A 82 2.79 -2.15 5.69
N LEU A 83 1.65 -2.85 5.80
CA LEU A 83 0.85 -3.24 4.63
C LEU A 83 0.26 -2.02 3.91
N ALA A 84 -0.26 -1.05 4.67
CA ALA A 84 -0.78 0.19 4.09
C ALA A 84 0.33 0.97 3.37
N HIS A 85 1.52 1.08 3.97
CA HIS A 85 2.70 1.67 3.34
C HIS A 85 3.08 0.95 2.04
N SER A 86 3.15 -0.38 2.07
CA SER A 86 3.48 -1.20 0.89
C SER A 86 2.47 -1.00 -0.25
N ALA A 87 1.18 -0.90 0.06
CA ALA A 87 0.15 -0.62 -0.94
C ALA A 87 0.33 0.78 -1.58
N LYS A 88 0.68 1.80 -0.76
CA LYS A 88 0.98 3.14 -1.25
C LYS A 88 2.25 3.17 -2.10
N GLN A 89 3.26 2.37 -1.76
CA GLN A 89 4.48 2.23 -2.57
C GLN A 89 4.18 1.71 -3.97
N PHE A 90 3.32 0.69 -4.09
CA PHE A 90 2.89 0.16 -5.38
C PHE A 90 2.19 1.23 -6.23
N LEU A 91 1.26 1.97 -5.63
CA LEU A 91 0.58 3.08 -6.30
C LEU A 91 1.54 4.15 -6.81
N VAL A 92 2.50 4.57 -5.97
CA VAL A 92 3.52 5.56 -6.36
C VAL A 92 4.36 5.04 -7.54
N ALA A 93 4.76 3.77 -7.51
CA ALA A 93 5.53 3.16 -8.59
C ALA A 93 4.76 3.18 -9.92
N THR A 94 3.50 2.72 -9.92
CA THR A 94 2.66 2.71 -11.12
C THR A 94 2.42 4.11 -11.68
N LEU A 95 2.17 5.10 -10.82
CA LEU A 95 1.96 6.48 -11.26
C LEU A 95 3.25 7.11 -11.83
N ILE A 96 4.41 6.86 -11.23
CA ILE A 96 5.71 7.31 -11.75
C ILE A 96 6.01 6.66 -13.10
N GLU A 97 5.71 5.36 -13.26
CA GLU A 97 5.87 4.65 -14.54
C GLU A 97 4.99 5.28 -15.63
N ARG A 98 3.74 5.64 -15.33
CA ARG A 98 2.84 6.32 -16.27
C ARG A 98 3.26 7.77 -16.56
N LEU A 99 3.80 8.48 -15.57
CA LEU A 99 4.24 9.88 -15.71
C LEU A 99 5.60 9.99 -16.43
N GLY A 100 6.45 8.98 -16.32
CA GLY A 100 7.77 8.92 -16.94
C GLY A 100 8.88 9.67 -16.18
N TYR A 101 8.55 10.30 -15.05
CA TYR A 101 9.52 10.96 -14.17
C TYR A 101 8.97 11.06 -12.73
N VAL A 102 9.84 11.40 -11.78
CA VAL A 102 9.44 11.69 -10.39
C VAL A 102 9.21 13.19 -10.24
N PRO A 103 7.99 13.67 -9.92
CA PRO A 103 7.71 15.09 -9.83
C PRO A 103 8.35 15.69 -8.58
N VAL A 104 8.58 17.00 -8.62
CA VAL A 104 9.02 17.75 -7.43
C VAL A 104 7.84 17.85 -6.48
N VAL A 105 7.95 17.21 -5.31
CA VAL A 105 6.91 17.27 -4.28
C VAL A 105 7.24 18.41 -3.32
N PRO A 106 6.40 19.47 -3.25
CA PRO A 106 6.59 20.55 -2.30
C PRO A 106 6.63 19.99 -0.88
N VAL A 107 7.53 20.53 -0.06
CA VAL A 107 7.46 20.32 1.39
C VAL A 107 6.27 21.15 1.86
N ASP A 108 5.30 20.52 2.50
CA ASP A 108 4.18 21.24 3.13
C ASP A 108 4.68 22.11 4.30
#